data_AF-A0A2E4G333-F1
#
_entry.id   AF-A0A2E4G333-F1
#
_cell.length_a   1.000
_cell.length_b   1.000
_cell.length_c   1.000
_cell.angle_alpha   90.00
_cell.angle_beta   90.00
_cell.angle_gamma   90.00
#
_symmetry.space_group_name_H-M   'P 1'
#
loop_
_entity.id
_entity.type
_entity.pdbx_description
1 polymer ?
#
loop_
_entity_poly.entity_id
_entity_poly.type
_entity_poly.pdbx_seq_one_letter_code
_entity_poly.pdbx_strand_id
1 'polypeptide(L)'
;MLDKRGKVKTIMYSEKDVIHIKLLNGTKLNGPISRIENELFYIGQKKIQLDSVKTVHVYKHQSFFNPLGRFLMVGSIAYLGIDTFNRLINADHPLIEEESVKASAYLFIGSIICRELIHRRYKISEKRPLKVIDISI
;
A
#
# COMPACT_ATOMS: atom_id res chain seq x y z
N MET A 1 9.79 -10.79 -0.86
CA MET A 1 9.72 -11.90 0.11
C MET A 1 8.27 -12.15 0.52
N LEU A 2 7.72 -13.32 0.18
CA LEU A 2 6.44 -13.80 0.74
C LEU A 2 6.68 -14.13 2.24
N ASP A 3 5.85 -13.62 3.14
CA ASP A 3 5.93 -14.00 4.55
C ASP A 3 5.60 -15.50 4.69
N LYS A 4 6.44 -16.26 5.39
CA LYS A 4 6.16 -17.67 5.70
C LYS A 4 4.82 -17.80 6.43
N ARG A 5 4.00 -18.77 6.00
CA ARG A 5 2.71 -19.10 6.63
C ARG A 5 2.95 -19.41 8.12
N GLY A 6 2.24 -18.72 9.01
CA GLY A 6 2.26 -18.98 10.46
C GLY A 6 3.12 -18.05 11.33
N LYS A 7 4.08 -17.28 10.78
CA LYS A 7 4.83 -16.26 11.55
C LYS A 7 4.49 -14.86 11.07
N VAL A 8 3.64 -14.15 11.80
CA VAL A 8 3.46 -12.71 11.59
C VAL A 8 4.58 -12.00 12.33
N LYS A 9 5.49 -11.35 11.59
CA LYS A 9 6.52 -10.51 12.19
C LYS A 9 5.85 -9.38 12.97
N THR A 10 6.27 -9.15 14.21
CA THR A 10 5.86 -7.98 14.99
C THR A 10 6.26 -6.72 14.23
N ILE A 11 5.32 -5.81 14.07
CA ILE A 11 5.54 -4.52 13.40
C ILE A 11 5.80 -3.52 14.51
N MET A 12 7.05 -3.08 14.62
CA MET A 12 7.47 -2.10 15.59
C MET A 12 7.44 -0.73 14.94
N TYR A 13 6.91 0.25 15.67
CA TYR A 13 6.94 1.65 15.31
C TYR A 13 7.74 2.40 16.37
N SER A 14 8.52 3.38 15.92
CA SER A 14 9.25 4.33 16.76
C SER A 14 8.68 5.73 16.54
N GLU A 15 9.07 6.67 17.40
CA GLU A 15 8.84 8.09 17.10
C GLU A 15 9.45 8.45 15.74
N LYS A 16 8.79 9.37 15.03
CA LYS A 16 9.03 9.78 13.64
C LYS A 16 8.60 8.79 12.56
N ASP A 17 8.30 7.53 12.90
CA ASP A 17 7.73 6.60 11.93
C ASP A 17 6.34 7.06 11.49
N VAL A 18 6.06 6.93 10.19
CA VAL A 18 4.73 7.25 9.65
C VAL A 18 3.80 6.08 9.90
N ILE A 19 2.73 6.32 10.65
CA ILE A 19 1.68 5.33 10.91
C ILE A 19 0.41 5.71 10.16
N HIS A 20 -0.29 4.72 9.64
CA HIS A 20 -1.60 4.87 9.00
C HIS A 20 -2.61 4.03 9.76
N ILE A 21 -3.61 4.68 10.34
CA ILE A 21 -4.58 4.03 11.22
C ILE A 21 -6.01 4.37 10.85
N LYS A 22 -6.91 3.48 11.24
CA LYS A 22 -8.35 3.71 11.30
C LYS A 22 -8.81 3.51 12.74
N LEU A 23 -9.53 4.50 13.27
CA LEU A 23 -10.12 4.45 14.61
C LEU A 23 -11.46 3.70 14.60
N LEU A 24 -11.94 3.32 15.79
CA LEU A 24 -13.24 2.65 15.97
C LEU A 24 -14.40 3.47 15.41
N ASN A 25 -14.37 4.80 15.59
CA ASN A 25 -15.34 5.75 15.04
C ASN A 25 -15.27 5.91 13.50
N GLY A 26 -14.37 5.20 12.82
CA GLY A 26 -14.23 5.22 11.38
C GLY A 26 -13.25 6.26 10.84
N THR A 27 -12.79 7.20 11.67
CA THR A 27 -11.81 8.23 11.29
C THR A 27 -10.51 7.60 10.84
N LYS A 28 -9.97 8.06 9.72
CA LYS A 28 -8.65 7.67 9.24
C LYS A 28 -7.65 8.77 9.61
N LEU A 29 -6.51 8.37 10.18
CA LEU A 29 -5.42 9.27 10.51
C LEU A 29 -4.12 8.71 9.92
N ASN A 30 -3.27 9.60 9.43
CA ASN A 30 -1.98 9.28 8.88
C ASN A 30 -0.99 10.39 9.22
N GLY A 31 0.23 10.00 9.59
CA GLY A 31 1.28 10.96 9.88
C GLY A 31 2.39 10.35 10.75
N PRO A 32 3.45 11.13 11.00
CA PRO A 32 4.54 10.70 11.87
C PRO A 32 4.06 10.60 13.33
N ILE A 33 4.50 9.54 14.01
CA ILE A 33 4.33 9.41 15.45
C ILE A 33 5.21 10.46 16.12
N SER A 34 4.61 11.42 16.80
CA SER A 34 5.32 12.55 17.40
C SER A 34 5.77 12.25 18.83
N ARG A 35 5.05 11.38 19.54
CA ARG A 35 5.37 10.94 20.90
C ARG A 35 4.67 9.61 21.21
N ILE A 36 5.32 8.74 21.96
CA ILE A 36 4.74 7.50 22.50
C ILE A 36 4.73 7.57 24.04
N GLU A 37 3.59 7.23 24.65
CA GLU A 37 3.40 7.10 26.10
C GLU A 37 2.77 5.73 26.40
N ASN A 38 2.59 5.34 27.67
CA ASN A 38 2.17 3.98 28.04
C ASN A 38 0.96 3.41 27.26
N GLU A 39 -0.17 4.13 27.24
CA GLU A 39 -1.43 3.65 26.62
C GLU A 39 -1.91 4.52 25.46
N LEU A 40 -1.05 5.41 24.98
CA LEU A 40 -1.42 6.39 23.97
C LEU A 40 -0.21 6.89 23.19
N PHE A 41 -0.49 7.46 22.02
CA PHE A 41 0.52 8.05 21.17
C PHE A 41 -0.05 9.29 20.46
N TYR A 42 0.85 10.07 19.87
CA TYR A 42 0.50 11.31 19.21
C TYR A 42 0.81 11.24 17.71
N ILE A 43 -0.13 11.67 16.87
CA ILE A 43 0.12 11.98 15.46
C ILE A 43 0.00 13.49 15.29
N GLY A 44 1.13 14.18 15.16
CA GLY A 44 1.20 15.63 15.28
C GLY A 44 0.75 16.06 16.67
N GLN A 45 -0.29 16.90 16.74
CA GLN A 45 -0.90 17.37 17.99
C GLN A 45 -2.07 16.49 18.47
N LYS A 46 -2.46 15.45 17.69
CA LYS A 46 -3.62 14.62 18.02
C LYS A 46 -3.23 13.47 18.93
N LYS A 47 -3.82 13.45 20.13
CA LYS A 47 -3.73 12.35 21.09
C LYS A 47 -4.61 11.17 20.67
N ILE A 48 -4.05 9.97 20.65
CA ILE A 48 -4.74 8.74 20.23
C ILE A 48 -4.51 7.66 21.30
N GLN A 49 -5.58 7.15 21.90
CA GLN A 49 -5.51 5.98 22.78
C GLN A 49 -5.35 4.70 21.95
N LEU A 50 -4.54 3.75 22.42
CA LEU A 50 -4.28 2.51 21.70
C LEU A 50 -5.58 1.72 21.43
N ASP A 51 -6.47 1.64 22.42
CA ASP A 51 -7.73 0.90 22.33
C ASP A 51 -8.74 1.53 21.36
N SER A 52 -8.56 2.81 21.04
CA SER A 52 -9.39 3.50 20.04
C SER A 52 -9.03 3.09 18.60
N VAL A 53 -7.92 2.39 18.39
CA VAL A 53 -7.43 1.98 17.07
C VAL A 53 -8.09 0.69 16.62
N LYS A 54 -8.85 0.75 15.53
CA LYS A 54 -9.51 -0.41 14.91
C LYS A 54 -8.58 -1.19 13.98
N THR A 55 -7.77 -0.49 13.21
CA THR A 55 -6.95 -1.10 12.15
C THR A 55 -5.69 -0.28 11.90
N VAL A 56 -4.57 -0.97 11.73
CA VAL A 56 -3.31 -0.39 11.26
C VAL A 56 -3.07 -0.80 9.81
N HIS A 57 -2.75 0.16 8.97
CA HIS A 57 -2.45 -0.02 7.56
C HIS A 57 -0.93 0.03 7.37
N VAL A 58 -0.36 -1.05 6.85
CA VAL A 58 1.08 -1.20 6.66
C VAL A 58 1.38 -1.28 5.19
N TYR A 59 2.24 -0.39 4.75
CA TYR A 59 2.70 -0.28 3.37
C TYR A 59 4.06 -0.94 3.26
N LYS A 60 4.14 -2.07 2.54
CA LYS A 60 5.42 -2.76 2.33
C LYS A 60 6.23 -2.04 1.25
N HIS A 61 6.96 -0.98 1.61
CA HIS A 61 7.71 -0.17 0.66
C HIS A 61 8.79 -0.98 -0.12
N GLN A 62 9.39 -1.99 0.51
CA GLN A 62 10.37 -2.91 -0.10
C GLN A 62 9.72 -4.15 -0.76
N SER A 63 8.41 -4.12 -1.04
CA SER A 63 7.73 -5.22 -1.72
C SER A 63 8.12 -5.26 -3.20
N PHE A 64 8.42 -6.45 -3.74
CA PHE A 64 8.61 -6.67 -5.18
C PHE A 64 7.40 -6.20 -6.02
N PHE A 65 6.20 -6.19 -5.42
CA PHE A 65 4.99 -5.70 -6.07
C PHE A 65 5.01 -4.19 -6.34
N ASN A 66 5.84 -3.40 -5.64
CA ASN A 66 5.94 -1.96 -5.86
C ASN A 66 6.60 -1.62 -7.22
N PRO A 67 7.85 -2.06 -7.51
CA PRO A 67 8.44 -1.84 -8.82
C PRO A 67 7.66 -2.58 -9.93
N LEU A 68 7.16 -3.79 -9.69
CA LEU A 68 6.37 -4.52 -10.67
C LEU A 68 5.08 -3.79 -11.03
N GLY A 69 4.32 -3.30 -10.04
CA GLY A 69 3.09 -2.55 -10.29
C GLY A 69 3.34 -1.27 -11.10
N ARG A 70 4.44 -0.56 -10.82
CA ARG A 70 4.86 0.61 -11.61
C ARG A 70 5.23 0.23 -13.05
N PHE A 71 6.00 -0.84 -13.22
CA PHE A 71 6.37 -1.34 -14.55
C PHE A 71 5.13 -1.71 -15.37
N LEU A 72 4.17 -2.42 -14.79
CA LEU A 72 2.92 -2.79 -15.47
C LEU A 72 2.09 -1.56 -15.86
N MET A 73 2.00 -0.55 -14.98
CA MET A 73 1.28 0.70 -15.27
C MET A 73 1.95 1.50 -16.40
N VAL A 74 3.28 1.58 -16.39
CA VAL A 74 4.02 2.25 -17.48
C VAL A 74 3.87 1.45 -18.77
N GLY A 75 3.98 0.13 -18.69
CA GLY A 75 3.80 -0.79 -19.82
C GLY A 75 2.42 -0.68 -20.45
N SER A 76 1.35 -0.54 -19.66
CA SER A 76 -0.01 -0.40 -20.21
C SER A 76 -0.19 0.86 -21.04
N ILE A 77 0.39 1.99 -20.61
CA ILE A 77 0.32 3.25 -21.34
C ILE A 77 1.27 3.22 -22.54
N ALA A 78 2.51 2.77 -22.34
CA ALA A 78 3.54 2.75 -23.36
C ALA A 78 3.18 1.83 -24.52
N TYR A 79 2.67 0.62 -24.24
CA TYR A 79 2.31 -0.33 -25.28
C TYR A 79 1.19 0.20 -26.18
N LEU A 80 0.09 0.68 -25.59
CA LEU A 80 -1.01 1.26 -26.37
C LEU A 80 -0.56 2.48 -27.16
N GLY A 81 0.25 3.36 -26.55
CA GLY A 81 0.75 4.57 -27.19
C GLY A 81 1.68 4.27 -28.36
N ILE A 82 2.62 3.34 -28.19
CA ILE A 82 3.57 2.93 -29.24
C ILE A 82 2.83 2.25 -30.38
N ASP A 83 1.93 1.30 -30.09
CA ASP A 83 1.16 0.61 -31.14
C ASP A 83 0.29 1.59 -31.94
N THR A 84 -0.45 2.46 -31.25
CA THR A 84 -1.29 3.48 -31.89
C THR A 84 -0.44 4.44 -32.74
N PHE A 85 0.72 4.86 -32.24
CA PHE A 85 1.62 5.76 -32.97
C PHE A 85 2.24 5.08 -34.18
N ASN A 86 2.65 3.83 -34.07
CA ASN A 86 3.18 3.05 -35.19
C ASN A 86 2.12 2.88 -36.28
N ARG A 87 0.89 2.53 -35.91
CA ARG A 87 -0.23 2.41 -36.84
C ARG A 87 -0.57 3.74 -37.50
N LEU A 88 -0.53 4.83 -36.74
CA LEU A 88 -0.72 6.18 -37.28
C LEU A 88 0.32 6.54 -38.34
N ILE A 89 1.61 6.24 -38.08
CA ILE A 89 2.70 6.49 -39.04
C ILE A 89 2.54 5.63 -40.29
N ASN A 90 2.16 4.37 -40.12
CA ASN A 90 2.00 3.42 -41.22
C ASN A 90 0.68 3.56 -41.97
N ALA A 91 -0.20 4.48 -41.56
CA ALA A 91 -1.57 4.60 -42.05
C ALA A 91 -2.39 3.28 -41.93
N ASP A 92 -2.07 2.46 -40.93
CA ASP A 92 -2.76 1.21 -40.65
C ASP A 92 -4.11 1.50 -39.98
N HIS A 93 -5.15 0.83 -40.48
CA HIS A 93 -6.48 0.85 -39.88
C HIS A 93 -6.85 -0.53 -39.32
N PRO A 94 -7.47 -0.61 -38.13
CA PRO A 94 -7.79 0.50 -37.23
C PRO A 94 -6.54 1.09 -36.55
N LEU A 95 -6.61 2.39 -36.19
CA LEU A 95 -5.54 3.08 -35.45
C LEU A 95 -5.34 2.49 -34.05
N ILE A 96 -6.43 2.02 -33.43
CA ILE A 96 -6.42 1.35 -32.13
C ILE A 96 -6.92 -0.07 -32.36
N GLU A 97 -6.04 -1.04 -32.14
CA GLU A 97 -6.39 -2.46 -32.27
C GLU A 97 -7.00 -3.00 -30.98
N GLU A 98 -7.99 -3.88 -31.11
CA GLU A 98 -8.66 -4.50 -29.97
C GLU A 98 -7.68 -5.31 -29.10
N GLU A 99 -6.75 -6.04 -29.72
CA GLU A 99 -5.72 -6.78 -29.01
C GLU A 99 -4.77 -5.86 -28.24
N SER A 100 -4.46 -4.69 -28.80
CA SER A 100 -3.65 -3.68 -28.11
C SER A 100 -4.35 -3.11 -26.88
N VAL A 101 -5.65 -2.88 -26.98
CA VAL A 101 -6.49 -2.47 -25.85
C VAL A 101 -6.56 -3.57 -24.79
N LYS A 102 -6.78 -4.83 -25.18
CA LYS A 102 -6.82 -5.97 -24.25
C LYS A 102 -5.51 -6.14 -23.49
N ALA A 103 -4.38 -6.15 -24.19
CA ALA A 103 -3.06 -6.26 -23.58
C ALA A 103 -2.82 -5.12 -22.57
N SER A 104 -3.13 -3.88 -22.97
CA SER A 104 -2.98 -2.70 -22.11
C SER A 104 -3.91 -2.76 -20.90
N ALA A 105 -5.14 -3.27 -21.06
CA ALA A 105 -6.08 -3.47 -19.97
C ALA A 105 -5.59 -4.51 -18.97
N TYR A 106 -5.02 -5.64 -19.42
CA TYR A 106 -4.45 -6.65 -18.53
C TYR A 106 -3.25 -6.11 -17.74
N LEU A 107 -2.36 -5.37 -18.38
CA LEU A 107 -1.24 -4.71 -17.71
C LEU A 107 -1.74 -3.69 -16.67
N PHE A 108 -2.74 -2.88 -17.02
CA PHE A 108 -3.36 -1.94 -16.10
C PHE A 108 -3.98 -2.65 -14.89
N ILE A 109 -4.80 -3.68 -15.10
CA ILE A 109 -5.41 -4.47 -14.01
C ILE A 109 -4.32 -5.09 -13.12
N GLY A 110 -3.27 -5.65 -13.74
CA GLY A 110 -2.12 -6.20 -13.03
C GLY A 110 -1.42 -5.17 -12.12
N SER A 111 -1.31 -3.93 -12.59
CA SER A 111 -0.76 -2.83 -11.78
C SER A 111 -1.59 -2.53 -10.54
N ILE A 112 -2.92 -2.54 -10.67
CA ILE A 112 -3.86 -2.30 -9.56
C ILE A 112 -3.77 -3.44 -8.54
N ILE A 113 -3.73 -4.70 -9.01
CA ILE A 113 -3.57 -5.86 -8.15
C ILE A 113 -2.25 -5.77 -7.37
N CYS A 114 -1.14 -5.44 -8.05
CA CYS A 114 0.16 -5.25 -7.41
C CYS A 114 0.10 -4.18 -6.31
N ARG A 115 -0.60 -3.06 -6.57
CA ARG A 115 -0.79 -1.99 -5.58
C ARG A 115 -1.54 -2.47 -4.33
N GLU A 116 -2.63 -3.22 -4.52
CA GLU A 116 -3.38 -3.79 -3.39
C GLU A 116 -2.56 -4.80 -2.59
N LEU A 117 -1.69 -5.59 -3.22
CA LEU A 117 -0.82 -6.54 -2.54
C LEU A 117 0.25 -5.89 -1.65
N ILE A 118 0.59 -4.61 -1.89
CA ILE A 118 1.52 -3.84 -1.04
C ILE A 118 0.82 -3.37 0.24
N HIS A 119 -0.51 -3.19 0.19
CA HIS A 119 -1.30 -2.60 1.26
C HIS A 119 -1.84 -3.69 2.19
N ARG A 120 -1.24 -3.85 3.37
CA ARG A 120 -1.70 -4.86 4.33
C ARG A 120 -2.45 -4.21 5.48
N ARG A 121 -3.67 -4.68 5.73
CA ARG A 121 -4.51 -4.20 6.83
C ARG A 121 -4.45 -5.18 7.99
N TYR A 122 -4.11 -4.67 9.16
CA TYR A 122 -4.08 -5.44 10.40
C TYR A 122 -5.19 -4.94 11.32
N LYS A 123 -6.25 -5.74 11.46
CA LYS A 123 -7.30 -5.48 12.44
C LYS A 123 -6.73 -5.72 13.84
N ILE A 124 -6.89 -4.74 14.72
CA ILE A 124 -6.51 -4.87 16.12
C ILE A 124 -7.55 -5.75 16.82
N SER A 125 -7.07 -6.72 17.58
CA SER A 125 -7.89 -7.66 18.36
C SER A 125 -7.08 -8.23 19.52
N GLU A 126 -7.70 -9.01 20.41
CA GLU A 126 -7.01 -9.67 21.53
C GLU A 126 -5.82 -10.54 21.09
N LYS A 127 -5.93 -11.19 19.91
CA LYS A 127 -4.86 -12.02 19.34
C LYS A 127 -3.77 -11.21 18.63
N ARG A 128 -4.04 -9.93 18.31
CA ARG A 128 -3.14 -9.00 17.61
C ARG A 128 -3.28 -7.60 18.22
N PRO A 129 -2.88 -7.44 19.49
CA PRO A 129 -3.06 -6.18 20.19
C PRO A 129 -2.02 -5.15 19.69
N LEU A 130 -2.41 -3.89 19.72
CA LEU A 130 -1.47 -2.78 19.60
C LEU A 130 -1.00 -2.43 21.02
N LYS A 131 0.30 -2.50 21.27
CA LYS A 131 0.89 -2.29 22.60
C LYS A 131 2.16 -1.46 22.49
N VAL A 132 2.43 -0.69 23.53
CA VAL A 132 3.70 0.02 23.71
C VAL A 132 4.66 -0.94 24.40
N ILE A 133 5.91 -0.95 23.93
CA ILE A 133 6.98 -1.79 24.45
C ILE A 133 8.06 -0.84 24.91
N ASP A 134 8.36 -0.86 26.21
CA ASP A 134 9.53 -0.16 26.73
C ASP A 134 10.79 -0.97 26.35
N ILE A 135 11.71 -0.32 25.65
CA ILE A 135 12.98 -0.89 25.20
C ILE A 135 14.18 -0.23 25.91
N SER A 136 13.92 0.54 26.97
CA SER A 136 14.96 1.09 27.84
C SER A 136 15.63 -0.07 28.60
N ILE A 137 16.90 -0.34 28.30
CA ILE A 137 17.78 -1.26 29.03
C ILE A 137 18.66 -0.44 29.96
#